data_AF-A0A3M2APQ9-F1
#
_entry.id   AF-A0A3M2APQ9-F1
#
_cell.length_a   1.000
_cell.length_b   1.000
_cell.length_c   1.000
_cell.angle_alpha   90.00
_cell.angle_beta   90.00
_cell.angle_gamma   90.00
#
_symmetry.space_group_name_H-M   'P 1'
#
loop_
_entity.id
_entity.type
_entity.pdbx_description
1 polymer ?
#
loop_
_entity_poly.entity_id
_entity_poly.type
_entity_poly.pdbx_seq_one_letter_code
_entity_poly.pdbx_strand_id
1 'polypeptide(L)'
;MSPSLSAAVQPLDRRTIRLLITAHDQEQFLHELEHSPPPWDRLHDRQGEGHGERLFRFNRQRDAARMDHPLLRQRLAFLWAGVLRRYVPEYHGFTLAMGPVFTSTTWGLVRFKPIGLPDEMIAVPPPDLLPHLRTKLLAGDRIEIDILFTGHLVPDESLLYAFSHDGTDQGVIMPIVLIDGVHYALKAPPSP
;
A
#
# COMPACT_ATOMS: atom_id res chain seq x y z
N MET A 1 17.02 20.04 6.40
CA MET A 1 17.40 18.95 5.47
C MET A 1 16.51 17.77 5.79
N SER A 2 15.54 17.49 4.93
CA SER A 2 14.67 16.31 5.08
C SER A 2 15.48 15.07 4.69
N PRO A 3 15.38 13.95 5.42
CA PRO A 3 16.13 12.74 5.09
C PRO A 3 15.58 12.15 3.79
N SER A 4 16.44 12.03 2.77
CA SER A 4 16.16 11.29 1.55
C SER A 4 16.32 9.79 1.83
N LEU A 5 15.26 9.00 1.65
CA LEU A 5 15.36 7.54 1.63
C LEU A 5 15.96 7.10 0.30
N SER A 6 17.22 6.64 0.33
CA SER A 6 17.83 5.89 -0.76
C SER A 6 17.38 4.43 -0.64
N ALA A 7 16.64 3.93 -1.62
CA ALA A 7 16.18 2.53 -1.65
C ALA A 7 17.35 1.61 -2.01
N ALA A 8 18.14 1.18 -1.01
CA ALA A 8 19.05 0.07 -1.17
C ALA A 8 18.26 -1.24 -1.23
N VAL A 9 18.56 -2.11 -2.19
CA VAL A 9 17.98 -3.46 -2.28
C VAL A 9 18.56 -4.33 -1.18
N GLN A 10 18.00 -4.25 0.04
CA GLN A 10 18.24 -5.25 1.07
C GLN A 10 17.41 -6.50 0.78
N PRO A 11 17.96 -7.72 0.91
CA PRO A 11 17.20 -8.94 0.74
C PRO A 11 16.09 -9.03 1.79
N LEU A 12 14.86 -9.23 1.35
CA LEU A 12 13.71 -9.46 2.21
C LEU A 12 13.85 -10.81 2.90
N ASP A 13 13.97 -10.82 4.23
CA ASP A 13 13.87 -12.06 4.99
C ASP A 13 12.39 -12.51 5.06
N ARG A 14 12.05 -13.44 4.18
CA ARG A 14 10.69 -14.00 4.08
C ARG A 14 10.27 -14.81 5.31
N ARG A 15 11.17 -15.11 6.26
CA ARG A 15 10.81 -15.78 7.51
C ARG A 15 10.22 -14.82 8.54
N THR A 16 10.50 -13.52 8.41
CA THR A 16 10.11 -12.49 9.37
C THR A 16 9.11 -11.50 8.80
N ILE A 17 8.93 -11.48 7.47
CA ILE A 17 8.01 -10.57 6.77
C ILE A 17 6.88 -11.36 6.12
N ARG A 18 5.64 -10.98 6.43
CA ARG A 18 4.45 -11.53 5.77
C ARG A 18 4.17 -10.78 4.46
N LEU A 19 4.18 -11.51 3.36
CA LEU A 19 3.89 -10.96 2.04
C LEU A 19 2.36 -10.87 1.85
N LEU A 20 1.85 -9.68 1.55
CA LEU A 20 0.43 -9.41 1.28
C LEU A 20 0.25 -8.90 -0.15
N ILE A 21 0.80 -9.65 -1.10
CA ILE A 21 0.90 -9.25 -2.51
C ILE A 21 -0.31 -9.74 -3.31
N THR A 22 -0.83 -10.92 -2.99
CA THR A 22 -1.96 -11.52 -3.69
C THR A 22 -3.27 -11.37 -2.91
N ALA A 23 -4.41 -11.50 -3.60
CA ALA A 23 -5.72 -11.53 -2.96
C ALA A 23 -5.80 -12.64 -1.91
N HIS A 24 -5.25 -13.82 -2.21
CA HIS A 24 -5.23 -14.95 -1.28
C HIS A 24 -4.48 -14.62 0.01
N ASP A 25 -3.26 -14.07 -0.09
CA ASP A 25 -2.45 -13.72 1.08
C ASP A 25 -3.12 -12.66 1.95
N GLN A 26 -3.74 -11.66 1.29
CA GLN A 26 -4.48 -10.59 1.96
C GLN A 26 -5.73 -11.11 2.67
N GLU A 27 -6.53 -11.96 2.01
CA GLU A 27 -7.72 -12.58 2.62
C GLU A 27 -7.35 -13.47 3.80
N GLN A 28 -6.28 -14.27 3.68
CA GLN A 28 -5.81 -15.11 4.77
C GLN A 28 -5.39 -14.25 5.96
N PHE A 29 -4.65 -13.16 5.71
CA PHE A 29 -4.28 -12.22 6.76
C PHE A 29 -5.49 -11.57 7.44
N LEU A 30 -6.46 -11.10 6.65
CA LEU A 30 -7.68 -10.51 7.18
C LEU A 30 -8.51 -11.52 7.97
N HIS A 31 -8.58 -12.77 7.53
CA HIS A 31 -9.24 -13.83 8.27
C HIS A 31 -8.56 -14.10 9.62
N GLU A 32 -7.23 -14.16 9.66
CA GLU A 32 -6.51 -14.35 10.93
C GLU A 32 -6.61 -13.13 11.86
N LEU A 33 -6.74 -11.91 11.32
CA LEU A 33 -6.83 -10.68 12.11
C LEU A 33 -8.26 -10.36 12.57
N GLU A 34 -9.26 -10.53 11.71
CA GLU A 34 -10.62 -10.03 11.88
C GLU A 34 -11.68 -11.14 11.93
N HIS A 35 -11.30 -12.40 11.68
CA HIS A 35 -12.13 -13.61 11.66
C HIS A 35 -13.23 -13.66 10.59
N SER A 36 -13.90 -12.55 10.28
CA SER A 36 -14.98 -12.48 9.31
C SER A 36 -15.05 -11.13 8.60
N PRO A 37 -15.46 -11.12 7.31
CA PRO A 37 -15.58 -9.90 6.53
C PRO A 37 -16.62 -8.93 7.12
N PRO A 38 -16.47 -7.62 6.86
CA PRO A 38 -17.49 -6.65 7.24
C PRO A 38 -18.84 -6.97 6.57
N PRO A 39 -19.97 -6.80 7.28
CA PRO A 39 -21.30 -6.94 6.71
C PRO A 39 -21.65 -5.67 5.90
N TRP A 40 -21.00 -5.50 4.74
CA TRP A 40 -21.05 -4.26 3.95
C TRP A 40 -22.47 -3.75 3.67
N ASP A 41 -23.40 -4.67 3.38
CA ASP A 41 -24.83 -4.40 3.16
C ASP A 41 -25.51 -3.68 4.34
N ARG A 42 -25.00 -3.86 5.56
CA ARG A 42 -25.55 -3.28 6.80
C ARG A 42 -24.81 -2.05 7.29
N LEU A 43 -23.70 -1.70 6.66
CA LEU A 43 -22.85 -0.58 7.06
C LEU A 43 -23.20 0.74 6.38
N HIS A 44 -24.08 0.71 5.36
CA HIS A 44 -24.69 1.91 4.82
C HIS A 44 -25.61 2.59 5.84
N ASP A 45 -25.67 3.92 5.79
CA ASP A 45 -26.55 4.71 6.64
C ASP A 45 -28.02 4.36 6.37
N ARG A 46 -28.85 4.37 7.42
CA ARG A 46 -30.30 4.30 7.25
C ARG A 46 -30.90 5.69 7.25
N GLN A 47 -32.14 5.78 6.77
CA GLN A 47 -32.93 7.01 6.89
C GLN A 47 -32.97 7.49 8.35
N GLY A 48 -32.61 8.75 8.56
CA GLY A 48 -32.58 9.39 9.88
C GLY A 48 -31.25 9.31 10.63
N GLU A 49 -30.22 8.67 10.09
CA GLU A 49 -28.87 8.69 10.68
C GLU A 49 -27.98 9.79 10.11
N GLY A 50 -27.01 10.22 10.93
CA GLY A 50 -25.90 11.04 10.46
C GLY A 50 -25.07 10.27 9.44
N HIS A 51 -24.61 10.96 8.41
CA HIS A 51 -23.85 10.34 7.33
C HIS A 51 -22.56 9.69 7.85
N GLY A 52 -22.35 8.40 7.57
CA GLY A 52 -21.19 7.61 7.96
C GLY A 52 -21.19 7.10 9.40
N GLU A 53 -22.22 7.38 10.21
CA GLU A 53 -22.22 7.06 11.65
C GLU A 53 -22.13 5.55 11.92
N ARG A 54 -22.78 4.71 11.10
CA ARG A 54 -22.68 3.25 11.26
C ARG A 54 -21.27 2.75 10.99
N LEU A 55 -20.70 3.17 9.87
CA LEU A 55 -19.37 2.78 9.46
C LEU A 55 -18.32 3.29 10.46
N PHE A 56 -18.48 4.51 10.97
CA PHE A 56 -17.61 5.05 12.01
C PHE A 56 -17.62 4.20 13.28
N ARG A 57 -18.81 3.86 13.81
CA ARG A 57 -18.93 2.98 14.98
C ARG A 57 -18.35 1.59 14.72
N PHE A 58 -18.58 1.03 13.53
CA PHE A 58 -18.01 -0.26 13.14
C PHE A 58 -16.47 -0.24 13.13
N ASN A 59 -15.87 0.80 12.54
CA ASN A 59 -14.42 1.02 12.58
C ASN A 59 -13.90 1.03 14.03
N ARG A 60 -14.51 1.86 14.89
CA ARG A 60 -14.12 1.98 16.31
C ARG A 60 -14.24 0.66 17.07
N GLN A 61 -15.27 -0.14 16.80
CA GLN A 61 -15.44 -1.44 17.42
C GLN A 61 -14.34 -2.41 16.98
N ARG A 62 -14.00 -2.43 15.69
CA ARG A 62 -12.95 -3.28 15.12
C ARG A 62 -11.56 -2.87 15.60
N ASP A 63 -11.29 -1.57 15.70
CA ASP A 63 -10.08 -1.04 16.33
C ASP A 63 -9.89 -1.59 17.74
N ALA A 64 -10.91 -1.46 18.58
CA ALA A 64 -10.86 -1.93 19.96
C ALA A 64 -10.68 -3.45 20.05
N ALA A 65 -11.34 -4.22 19.18
CA ALA A 65 -11.25 -5.69 19.17
C ALA A 65 -9.86 -6.21 18.78
N ARG A 66 -9.09 -5.41 18.02
CA ARG A 66 -7.73 -5.75 17.58
C ARG A 66 -6.64 -5.36 18.57
N MET A 67 -6.94 -4.60 19.62
CA MET A 67 -5.91 -4.16 20.56
C MET A 67 -5.10 -5.37 21.06
N ASP A 68 -3.78 -5.21 21.06
CA ASP A 68 -2.81 -6.26 21.43
C ASP A 68 -2.78 -7.53 20.56
N HIS A 69 -3.51 -7.56 19.43
CA HIS A 69 -3.49 -8.71 18.53
C HIS A 69 -2.06 -8.97 18.02
N PRO A 70 -1.52 -10.20 18.10
CA PRO A 70 -0.12 -10.48 17.77
C PRO A 70 0.28 -10.07 16.35
N LEU A 71 -0.66 -10.17 15.39
CA LEU A 71 -0.43 -9.77 14.00
C LEU A 71 -0.18 -8.27 13.81
N LEU A 72 -0.55 -7.41 14.77
CA LEU A 72 -0.22 -5.98 14.71
C LEU A 72 1.29 -5.73 14.82
N ARG A 73 2.02 -6.65 15.45
CA ARG A 73 3.48 -6.60 15.59
C ARG A 73 4.20 -7.32 14.44
N GLN A 74 3.47 -7.96 13.53
CA GLN A 74 4.06 -8.65 12.40
C GLN A 74 4.45 -7.64 11.32
N ARG A 75 5.67 -7.76 10.80
CA ARG A 75 6.13 -6.96 9.67
C ARG A 75 5.47 -7.46 8.39
N LEU A 76 4.90 -6.55 7.62
CA LEU A 76 4.15 -6.82 6.39
C LEU A 76 4.93 -6.30 5.19
N ALA A 77 4.68 -6.87 4.01
CA ALA A 77 5.09 -6.31 2.73
C ALA A 77 3.92 -6.24 1.74
N PHE A 78 3.77 -5.12 1.05
CA PHE A 78 2.69 -4.90 0.08
C PHE A 78 3.14 -4.00 -1.07
N LEU A 79 2.40 -4.05 -2.19
CA LEU A 79 2.74 -3.33 -3.41
C LEU A 79 2.00 -2.00 -3.55
N TRP A 80 2.70 -1.02 -4.09
CA TRP A 80 2.21 0.21 -4.69
C TRP A 80 2.72 0.33 -6.11
N ALA A 81 1.99 1.05 -6.96
CA ALA A 81 2.41 1.33 -8.32
C ALA A 81 3.22 2.63 -8.35
N GLY A 82 4.25 2.68 -9.18
CA GLY A 82 5.06 3.87 -9.39
C GLY A 82 5.35 4.14 -10.87
N VAL A 83 5.66 5.40 -11.17
CA VAL A 83 6.14 5.83 -12.49
C VAL A 83 7.31 6.79 -12.28
N LEU A 84 8.43 6.53 -12.98
CA LEU A 84 9.57 7.46 -12.99
C LEU A 84 9.18 8.74 -13.73
N ARG A 85 9.54 9.91 -13.18
CA ARG A 85 9.12 11.22 -13.72
C ARG A 85 10.26 12.09 -14.20
N ARG A 86 11.11 12.59 -13.30
CA ARG A 86 12.16 13.55 -13.66
C ARG A 86 13.49 13.05 -13.12
N TYR A 87 14.52 13.07 -13.96
CA TYR A 87 15.89 12.80 -13.51
C TYR A 87 16.40 13.93 -12.61
N VAL A 88 16.99 13.58 -11.47
CA VAL A 88 17.57 14.50 -10.50
C VAL A 88 19.08 14.20 -10.41
N PRO A 89 19.93 15.06 -11.02
CA PRO A 89 21.37 14.82 -11.08
C PRO A 89 22.04 14.65 -9.72
N GLU A 90 21.61 15.45 -8.73
CA GLU A 90 22.12 15.44 -7.34
C GLU A 90 22.12 14.05 -6.72
N TYR A 91 21.09 13.26 -7.01
CA TYR A 91 20.86 11.94 -6.42
C TYR A 91 21.13 10.79 -7.39
N HIS A 92 21.56 11.09 -8.62
CA HIS A 92 21.68 10.11 -9.71
C HIS A 92 20.42 9.25 -9.88
N GLY A 93 19.24 9.85 -9.65
CA GLY A 93 17.97 9.13 -9.54
C GLY A 93 16.81 9.85 -10.19
N PHE A 94 15.61 9.33 -9.99
CA PHE A 94 14.38 9.86 -10.59
C PHE A 94 13.33 10.16 -9.52
N THR A 95 12.64 11.28 -9.66
CA THR A 95 11.40 11.52 -8.90
C THR A 95 10.33 10.52 -9.31
N LEU A 96 9.38 10.29 -8.40
CA LEU A 96 8.35 9.28 -8.55
C LEU A 96 6.95 9.91 -8.47
N ALA A 97 6.05 9.44 -9.33
CA ALA A 97 4.62 9.50 -9.04
C ALA A 97 4.20 8.11 -8.56
N MET A 98 3.46 8.04 -7.45
CA MET A 98 3.04 6.77 -6.86
C MET A 98 1.52 6.73 -6.69
N GLY A 99 0.96 5.53 -6.78
CA GLY A 99 -0.46 5.30 -6.58
C GLY A 99 -0.72 3.95 -5.90
N PRO A 100 -1.88 3.83 -5.23
CA PRO A 100 -2.28 2.57 -4.62
C PRO A 100 -2.48 1.47 -5.67
N VAL A 101 -2.16 0.24 -5.28
CA VAL A 101 -2.67 -0.96 -5.95
C VAL A 101 -3.93 -1.40 -5.22
N PHE A 102 -5.01 -1.61 -5.97
CA PHE A 102 -6.25 -2.19 -5.46
C PHE A 102 -6.26 -3.69 -5.72
N THR A 103 -6.65 -4.47 -4.72
CA THR A 103 -6.80 -5.91 -4.84
C THR A 103 -8.26 -6.27 -4.57
N SER A 104 -8.93 -6.89 -5.53
CA SER A 104 -10.29 -7.40 -5.34
C SER A 104 -10.25 -8.70 -4.55
N THR A 105 -11.06 -8.78 -3.49
CA THR A 105 -11.14 -9.91 -2.57
C THR A 105 -12.60 -10.23 -2.26
N THR A 106 -12.85 -11.39 -1.66
CA THR A 106 -14.15 -11.75 -1.08
C THR A 106 -14.56 -10.85 0.08
N TRP A 107 -13.60 -10.13 0.69
CA TRP A 107 -13.82 -9.16 1.75
C TRP A 107 -14.15 -7.75 1.24
N GLY A 108 -14.04 -7.48 -0.07
CA GLY A 108 -14.12 -6.15 -0.66
C GLY A 108 -12.83 -5.76 -1.40
N LEU A 109 -12.65 -4.48 -1.68
CA LEU A 109 -11.39 -3.97 -2.22
C LEU A 109 -10.38 -3.76 -1.09
N VAL A 110 -9.20 -4.33 -1.21
CA VAL A 110 -8.08 -4.01 -0.32
C VAL A 110 -7.21 -2.96 -0.98
N ARG A 111 -6.90 -1.91 -0.21
CA ARG A 111 -5.94 -0.86 -0.60
C ARG A 111 -5.11 -0.44 0.61
N PHE A 112 -3.81 -0.71 0.58
CA PHE A 112 -2.91 -0.28 1.65
C PHE A 112 -2.71 1.24 1.67
N LYS A 113 -2.67 1.82 2.87
CA LYS A 113 -2.36 3.22 3.14
C LYS A 113 -1.00 3.31 3.86
N PRO A 114 0.11 3.56 3.14
CA PRO A 114 1.40 3.80 3.76
C PRO A 114 1.39 5.15 4.49
N ILE A 115 2.00 5.19 5.67
CA ILE A 115 2.28 6.44 6.40
C ILE A 115 3.76 6.48 6.81
N GLY A 116 4.25 7.69 7.15
CA GLY A 116 5.66 7.89 7.52
C GLY A 116 6.62 7.98 6.32
N LEU A 117 6.09 8.16 5.10
CA LEU A 117 6.90 8.42 3.92
C LEU A 117 7.39 9.89 3.90
N PRO A 118 8.57 10.17 3.32
CA PRO A 118 9.02 11.53 3.06
C PRO A 118 8.16 12.20 1.97
N ASP A 119 8.18 13.53 1.94
CA ASP A 119 7.43 14.33 0.95
C ASP A 119 7.86 14.03 -0.49
N GLU A 120 9.15 13.72 -0.71
CA GLU A 120 9.70 13.36 -2.01
C GLU A 120 10.50 12.05 -1.90
N MET A 121 10.20 11.12 -2.81
CA MET A 121 10.93 9.87 -2.96
C MET A 121 11.72 9.87 -4.27
N ILE A 122 12.97 9.40 -4.21
CA ILE A 122 13.89 9.28 -5.34
C ILE A 122 14.23 7.81 -5.58
N ALA A 123 13.94 7.30 -6.77
CA ALA A 123 14.40 6.00 -7.22
C ALA A 123 15.82 6.12 -7.79
N VAL A 124 16.79 5.48 -7.15
CA VAL A 124 18.19 5.46 -7.58
C VAL A 124 18.48 4.10 -8.22
N PRO A 125 18.47 4.00 -9.57
CA PRO A 125 18.74 2.73 -10.23
C PRO A 125 20.23 2.36 -10.15
N PRO A 126 20.56 1.09 -10.44
CA PRO A 126 21.92 0.68 -10.73
C PRO A 126 22.60 1.60 -11.78
N PRO A 127 23.89 1.96 -11.61
CA PRO A 127 24.58 2.90 -12.50
C PRO A 127 24.58 2.50 -13.99
N ASP A 128 24.57 1.20 -14.28
CA ASP A 128 24.50 0.62 -15.62
C ASP A 128 23.13 0.80 -16.29
N LEU A 129 22.05 0.84 -15.51
CA LEU A 129 20.69 1.09 -16.01
C LEU A 129 20.37 2.57 -16.19
N LEU A 130 21.12 3.46 -15.51
CA LEU A 130 20.82 4.88 -15.48
C LEU A 130 20.79 5.54 -16.88
N PRO A 131 21.79 5.35 -17.77
CA PRO A 131 21.76 5.95 -19.12
C PRO A 131 20.54 5.52 -19.92
N HIS A 132 20.17 4.23 -19.84
CA HIS A 132 19.03 3.67 -20.56
C HIS A 132 17.70 4.29 -20.10
N LEU A 133 17.49 4.36 -18.78
CA LEU A 133 16.28 4.95 -18.22
C LEU A 133 16.16 6.45 -18.54
N ARG A 134 17.29 7.18 -18.54
CA ARG A 134 17.31 8.59 -18.96
C ARG A 134 16.91 8.75 -20.42
N THR A 135 17.45 7.92 -21.32
CA THR A 135 17.11 7.96 -22.75
C THR A 135 15.62 7.69 -22.97
N LYS A 136 15.07 6.65 -22.33
CA LYS A 136 13.63 6.34 -22.38
C LYS A 136 12.77 7.51 -21.91
N LEU A 137 13.12 8.10 -20.77
CA LEU A 137 12.37 9.22 -20.22
C LEU A 137 12.41 10.46 -21.13
N LEU A 138 13.58 10.75 -21.74
CA LEU A 138 13.72 11.84 -22.71
C LEU A 138 12.94 11.59 -24.00
N ALA A 139 12.75 10.32 -24.39
CA ALA A 139 11.89 9.93 -25.50
C ALA A 139 10.39 10.02 -25.16
N GLY A 140 10.03 10.34 -23.91
CA GLY A 140 8.64 10.41 -23.45
C GLY A 140 8.05 9.07 -23.01
N ASP A 141 8.88 8.01 -22.92
CA ASP A 141 8.41 6.70 -22.47
C ASP A 141 7.92 6.77 -21.03
N ARG A 142 6.77 6.13 -20.78
CA ARG A 142 6.29 5.89 -19.42
C ARG A 142 7.02 4.69 -18.82
N ILE A 143 7.87 4.95 -17.83
CA ILE A 143 8.62 3.89 -17.12
C ILE A 143 7.88 3.54 -15.83
N GLU A 144 7.18 2.41 -15.84
CA GLU A 144 6.47 1.90 -14.67
C GLU A 144 7.39 1.10 -13.75
N ILE A 145 7.16 1.22 -12.45
CA ILE A 145 7.83 0.44 -11.40
C ILE A 145 6.80 -0.13 -10.45
N ASP A 146 7.12 -1.27 -9.86
CA ASP A 146 6.44 -1.75 -8.67
C ASP A 146 7.24 -1.30 -7.44
N ILE A 147 6.55 -0.75 -6.45
CA ILE A 147 7.12 -0.30 -5.19
C ILE A 147 6.67 -1.28 -4.12
N LEU A 148 7.60 -1.96 -3.49
CA LEU A 148 7.34 -2.82 -2.35
C LEU A 148 7.61 -2.04 -1.07
N PHE A 149 6.53 -1.77 -0.34
CA PHE A 149 6.62 -1.21 1.00
C PHE A 149 6.70 -2.32 2.03
N THR A 150 7.50 -2.10 3.07
CA THR A 150 7.50 -2.92 4.29
C THR A 150 7.24 -2.06 5.51
N GLY A 151 6.57 -2.63 6.50
CA GLY A 151 6.26 -1.91 7.72
C GLY A 151 5.38 -2.70 8.67
N HIS A 152 4.82 -2.00 9.64
CA HIS A 152 3.91 -2.57 10.64
C HIS A 152 2.58 -1.84 10.60
N LEU A 153 1.51 -2.56 10.92
CA LEU A 153 0.21 -1.93 11.10
C LEU A 153 0.27 -0.90 12.24
N VAL A 154 -0.41 0.24 12.05
CA VAL A 154 -0.58 1.23 13.12
C VAL A 154 -1.48 0.61 14.19
N PRO A 155 -1.03 0.38 15.44
CA PRO A 155 -1.80 -0.41 16.40
C PRO A 155 -3.21 0.14 16.66
N ASP A 156 -3.33 1.45 16.81
CA ASP A 156 -4.57 2.13 17.19
C ASP A 156 -5.51 2.44 16.00
N GLU A 157 -5.06 2.23 14.76
CA GLU A 157 -5.81 2.53 13.54
C GLU A 157 -5.44 1.54 12.41
N SER A 158 -5.28 0.26 12.74
CA SER A 158 -4.61 -0.66 11.80
C SER A 158 -5.38 -0.92 10.51
N LEU A 159 -6.72 -0.96 10.58
CA LEU A 159 -7.59 -1.13 9.42
C LEU A 159 -8.67 -0.05 9.45
N LEU A 160 -8.83 0.66 8.32
CA LEU A 160 -9.93 1.58 8.07
C LEU A 160 -10.88 0.98 7.02
N TYR A 161 -12.15 0.91 7.35
CA TYR A 161 -13.23 0.48 6.46
C TYR A 161 -13.92 1.70 5.84
N ALA A 162 -14.09 1.69 4.53
CA ALA A 162 -14.76 2.73 3.75
C ALA A 162 -15.64 2.13 2.64
N PHE A 163 -16.35 2.98 1.92
CA PHE A 163 -16.99 2.62 0.65
C PHE A 163 -16.24 3.29 -0.51
N SER A 164 -16.15 2.60 -1.65
CA SER A 164 -15.57 3.16 -2.86
C SER A 164 -16.41 4.32 -3.38
N HIS A 165 -15.75 5.36 -3.89
CA HIS A 165 -16.40 6.51 -4.53
C HIS A 165 -16.68 6.26 -6.02
N ASP A 166 -16.29 5.11 -6.55
CA ASP A 166 -16.29 4.81 -7.99
C ASP A 166 -17.64 4.26 -8.49
N GLY A 167 -18.71 4.46 -7.71
CA GLY A 167 -20.10 4.13 -8.08
C GLY A 167 -20.51 2.66 -7.91
N THR A 168 -19.63 1.80 -7.37
CA THR A 168 -19.94 0.38 -7.10
C THR A 168 -20.44 0.13 -5.67
N ASP A 169 -20.47 1.15 -4.80
CA ASP A 169 -20.73 1.04 -3.36
C ASP A 169 -19.93 -0.10 -2.69
N GLN A 170 -18.81 -0.48 -3.30
CA GLN A 170 -18.03 -1.62 -2.86
C GLN A 170 -17.27 -1.26 -1.59
N GLY A 171 -17.34 -2.13 -0.59
CA GLY A 171 -16.56 -1.99 0.63
C GLY A 171 -15.06 -1.97 0.34
N VAL A 172 -14.36 -1.06 1.00
CA VAL A 172 -12.91 -0.88 0.90
C VAL A 172 -12.30 -1.10 2.27
N ILE A 173 -11.28 -1.95 2.34
CA ILE A 173 -10.47 -2.20 3.52
C ILE A 173 -9.11 -1.55 3.29
N MET A 174 -8.74 -0.65 4.19
CA MET A 174 -7.48 0.09 4.13
C MET A 174 -6.60 -0.24 5.32
N PRO A 175 -5.70 -1.24 5.18
CA PRO A 175 -4.65 -1.43 6.16
C PRO A 175 -3.72 -0.21 6.18
N ILE A 176 -3.56 0.40 7.35
CA ILE A 176 -2.69 1.55 7.57
C ILE A 176 -1.36 1.05 8.11
N VAL A 177 -0.29 1.28 7.34
CA VAL A 177 1.03 0.71 7.61
C VAL A 177 2.05 1.83 7.81
N LEU A 178 2.70 1.84 8.97
CA LEU A 178 3.88 2.68 9.21
C LEU A 178 5.08 2.07 8.50
N ILE A 179 5.59 2.78 7.50
CA ILE A 179 6.65 2.28 6.63
C ILE A 179 8.00 2.35 7.31
N ASP A 180 8.73 1.24 7.27
CA ASP A 180 10.11 1.12 7.75
C ASP A 180 11.09 0.67 6.65
N GLY A 181 10.59 0.30 5.47
CA GLY A 181 11.41 -0.10 4.33
C GLY A 181 10.71 0.08 3.00
N VAL A 182 11.51 0.38 1.97
CA VAL A 182 11.05 0.62 0.61
C VAL A 182 12.01 -0.05 -0.35
N HIS A 183 11.46 -0.88 -1.25
CA HIS A 183 12.16 -1.41 -2.40
C HIS A 183 11.35 -1.10 -3.66
N TYR A 184 12.00 -1.13 -4.82
CA TYR A 184 11.28 -1.02 -6.07
C TYR A 184 11.93 -1.88 -7.16
N ALA A 185 11.15 -2.22 -8.17
CA ALA A 185 11.61 -2.95 -9.35
C ALA A 185 10.98 -2.36 -10.61
N LEU A 186 11.70 -2.43 -11.73
CA LEU A 186 11.11 -2.11 -13.03
C LEU A 186 9.99 -3.09 -13.31
N LYS A 187 8.81 -2.58 -13.68
CA LYS A 187 7.71 -3.43 -14.07
C LYS A 187 8.02 -4.05 -15.42
N ALA A 188 7.96 -5.37 -15.52
CA ALA A 188 8.13 -6.03 -16.80
C ALA A 188 7.03 -5.55 -17.77
N PRO A 189 7.33 -5.36 -19.07
CA PRO A 189 6.27 -5.15 -20.04
C PRO A 189 5.28 -6.33 -19.96
N PRO A 190 3.97 -6.08 -20.11
CA PRO A 190 2.99 -7.17 -20.14
C PRO A 190 3.43 -8.19 -21.19
N SER A 191 3.47 -9.47 -20.80
CA SER A 191 3.70 -10.54 -21.77
C SER A 191 2.57 -10.50 -22.81
N PRO A 192 2.89 -10.62 -24.12
CA PRO A 192 1.89 -10.59 -25.18
C PRO A 192 0.88 -11.74 -25.08
#